data_AF-A0A7X9JX10-F1
#
_entry.id   AF-A0A7X9JX10-F1
#
_cell.length_a   1.000
_cell.length_b   1.000
_cell.length_c   1.000
_cell.angle_alpha   90.00
_cell.angle_beta   90.00
_cell.angle_gamma   90.00
#
_symmetry.space_group_name_H-M   'P 1'
#
loop_
_entity.id
_entity.type
_entity.pdbx_description
1 polymer ?
#
loop_
_entity_poly.entity_id
_entity_poly.type
_entity_poly.pdbx_seq_one_letter_code
_entity_poly.pdbx_strand_id
1 'polypeptide(L)'
;METDLIMAGLSHQITFLGSIAAYIVLVIALIVLTAQRVEAEMIEAKKEIKTIAGFIPICASCKKIRDDKGSWNQMEAYLSQHADLQFSHGLCPECMKKMYPEEAV
;
A
#
# COMPACT_ATOMS: atom_id res chain seq x y z
N MET A 1 -44.96 -44.47 23.28
CA MET A 1 -43.86 -45.42 23.01
C MET A 1 -43.20 -45.17 21.65
N GLU A 2 -43.93 -45.12 20.53
CA GLU A 2 -43.34 -44.75 19.22
C GLU A 2 -43.01 -43.25 19.11
N THR A 3 -43.81 -42.38 19.72
CA THR A 3 -43.60 -40.92 19.76
C THR A 3 -42.35 -40.53 20.55
N ASP A 4 -41.99 -41.28 21.60
CA ASP A 4 -40.87 -40.96 22.48
C ASP A 4 -39.52 -41.24 21.81
N LEU A 5 -39.46 -42.24 20.93
CA LEU A 5 -38.26 -42.61 20.18
C LEU A 5 -37.92 -41.57 19.10
N ILE A 6 -38.95 -41.00 18.45
CA ILE A 6 -38.81 -39.95 17.43
C ILE A 6 -38.34 -38.63 18.09
N MET A 7 -38.90 -38.30 19.26
CA MET A 7 -38.53 -37.08 19.99
C MET A 7 -37.10 -37.12 20.56
N ALA A 8 -36.62 -38.31 20.97
CA ALA A 8 -35.23 -38.51 21.37
C ALA A 8 -34.24 -38.35 20.19
N GLY A 9 -34.60 -38.80 18.99
CA GLY A 9 -33.77 -38.61 17.79
C GLY A 9 -33.64 -37.13 17.39
N LEU A 10 -34.73 -36.37 17.49
CA LEU A 10 -34.76 -34.95 17.13
C LEU A 10 -33.89 -34.08 18.05
N SER A 11 -33.88 -34.37 19.36
CA SER A 11 -33.08 -33.62 20.34
C SER A 11 -31.58 -33.84 20.16
N HIS A 12 -31.15 -35.06 19.82
CA HIS A 12 -29.76 -35.36 19.48
C HIS A 12 -29.31 -34.66 18.18
N GLN A 13 -30.20 -34.54 17.18
CA GLN A 13 -29.90 -33.80 15.94
C GLN A 13 -29.75 -32.29 16.21
N ILE A 14 -30.60 -31.71 17.05
CA ILE A 14 -30.54 -30.28 17.41
C ILE A 14 -29.27 -29.97 18.21
N THR A 15 -28.91 -30.80 19.18
CA THR A 15 -27.67 -30.62 19.96
C THR A 15 -26.42 -30.75 19.10
N PHE A 16 -26.40 -31.70 18.17
CA PHE A 16 -25.30 -31.87 17.22
C PHE A 16 -25.14 -30.65 16.31
N LEU A 17 -26.23 -30.17 15.69
CA LEU A 17 -26.21 -28.98 14.84
C LEU A 17 -25.79 -27.72 15.59
N GLY A 18 -26.25 -27.55 16.83
CA GLY A 18 -25.83 -26.44 17.70
C GLY A 18 -24.33 -26.46 18.01
N SER A 19 -23.78 -27.64 18.30
CA SER A 19 -22.34 -27.79 18.55
C SER A 19 -21.49 -27.48 17.32
N ILE A 20 -21.95 -27.90 16.13
CA ILE A 20 -21.29 -27.61 14.85
C ILE A 20 -21.33 -26.11 14.58
N ALA A 21 -22.49 -25.47 14.75
CA ALA A 21 -22.62 -24.02 14.56
C ALA A 21 -21.70 -23.25 15.51
N ALA A 22 -21.65 -23.63 16.79
CA ALA A 22 -20.75 -23.02 17.78
C ALA A 22 -19.27 -23.20 17.40
N TYR A 23 -18.89 -24.39 16.95
CA TYR A 23 -17.53 -24.67 16.48
C TYR A 23 -17.18 -23.85 15.24
N ILE A 24 -18.08 -23.76 14.25
CA ILE A 24 -17.88 -22.95 13.04
C ILE A 24 -17.72 -21.48 13.40
N VAL A 25 -18.59 -20.93 14.25
CA VAL A 25 -18.50 -19.53 14.70
C VAL A 25 -17.17 -19.25 15.41
N LEU A 26 -16.75 -20.16 16.29
CA LEU A 26 -15.46 -20.05 16.99
C LEU A 26 -14.29 -20.03 16.00
N VAL A 27 -14.28 -20.95 15.03
CA VAL A 27 -13.23 -21.04 14.01
C VAL A 27 -13.21 -19.78 13.13
N ILE A 28 -14.37 -19.31 12.66
CA ILE A 28 -14.46 -18.07 11.87
C ILE A 28 -13.95 -16.87 12.68
N ALA A 29 -14.32 -16.76 13.96
CA ALA A 29 -13.84 -15.68 14.82
C ALA A 29 -12.31 -15.71 14.94
N LEU A 30 -11.70 -16.88 15.14
CA LEU A 30 -10.25 -17.02 15.19
C LEU A 30 -9.58 -16.61 13.85
N ILE A 31 -10.15 -17.04 12.72
CA ILE A 31 -9.65 -16.67 11.38
C ILE A 31 -9.68 -15.15 11.19
N VAL A 32 -10.82 -14.50 11.49
CA VAL A 32 -10.98 -13.05 11.33
C VAL A 32 -9.99 -12.27 12.20
N LEU A 33 -9.78 -12.68 13.45
CA LEU A 33 -8.82 -12.05 14.35
C LEU A 33 -7.37 -12.13 13.84
N THR A 34 -6.99 -13.27 13.23
CA THR A 34 -5.65 -13.41 12.64
C THR A 34 -5.49 -12.64 11.34
N ALA A 35 -6.53 -12.60 10.49
CA ALA A 35 -6.51 -11.87 9.23
C ALA A 35 -6.30 -10.36 9.44
N GLN A 36 -6.93 -9.78 10.46
CA GLN A 36 -6.75 -8.36 10.81
C GLN A 36 -5.31 -8.02 11.21
N ARG A 37 -4.62 -8.92 11.93
CA ARG A 37 -3.21 -8.72 12.31
C ARG A 37 -2.30 -8.76 11.09
N VAL A 38 -2.51 -9.75 10.22
CA VAL A 38 -1.75 -9.87 8.97
C VAL A 38 -1.99 -8.66 8.07
N GLU A 39 -3.22 -8.15 7.98
CA GLU A 39 -3.50 -6.94 7.21
C GLU A 39 -2.74 -5.72 7.76
N ALA A 40 -2.75 -5.52 9.08
CA ALA A 40 -2.01 -4.43 9.71
C ALA A 40 -0.49 -4.54 9.49
N GLU A 41 0.08 -5.75 9.63
CA GLU A 41 1.49 -6.02 9.38
C GLU A 41 1.86 -5.79 7.90
N MET A 42 0.99 -6.19 6.96
CA MET A 42 1.18 -5.95 5.53
C MET A 42 1.10 -4.47 5.18
N ILE A 43 0.21 -3.71 5.83
CA ILE A 43 0.10 -2.25 5.66
C ILE A 43 1.37 -1.56 6.18
N GLU A 44 1.88 -1.96 7.34
CA GLU A 44 3.08 -1.36 7.93
C GLU A 44 4.34 -1.73 7.12
N ALA A 45 4.50 -2.99 6.70
CA ALA A 45 5.59 -3.40 5.80
C ALA A 45 5.57 -2.65 4.46
N LYS A 46 4.37 -2.38 3.90
CA LYS A 46 4.23 -1.54 2.70
C LYS A 46 4.57 -0.07 2.95
N LYS A 47 4.37 0.42 4.17
CA LYS A 47 4.68 1.80 4.56
C LYS A 47 6.19 2.01 4.69
N GLU A 48 6.93 1.02 5.18
CA GLU A 48 8.41 1.02 5.23
C GLU A 48 9.06 0.95 3.83
N ILE A 49 8.42 0.30 2.86
CA ILE A 49 8.92 0.25 1.47
C ILE A 49 8.82 1.61 0.74
N LYS A 50 8.01 2.56 1.22
CA LYS A 50 7.86 3.88 0.60
C LYS A 50 9.01 4.85 0.89
N THR A 51 9.95 4.49 1.76
CA THR A 51 11.17 5.27 1.98
C THR A 51 12.30 4.79 1.06
N ILE A 52 12.26 5.25 -0.20
CA ILE A 52 13.38 5.29 -1.17
C ILE A 52 14.18 3.99 -1.30
N ALA A 53 13.65 3.01 -2.03
CA ALA A 53 14.46 1.84 -2.45
C ALA A 53 14.20 1.46 -3.90
N GLY A 54 14.64 2.33 -4.82
CA GLY A 54 14.70 2.05 -6.25
C GLY A 54 15.75 2.94 -6.89
N PHE A 55 16.67 2.36 -7.68
CA PHE A 55 17.61 3.15 -8.46
C PHE A 55 16.85 3.84 -9.59
N ILE A 56 16.84 5.17 -9.62
CA ILE A 56 16.31 5.94 -10.74
C ILE A 56 17.40 6.04 -11.81
N PRO A 57 17.24 5.39 -12.98
CA PRO A 57 18.24 5.47 -14.05
C PRO A 57 18.26 6.89 -14.64
N ILE A 58 19.36 7.61 -14.41
CA ILE A 58 19.59 8.95 -14.96
C ILE A 58 20.59 8.91 -16.10
N CYS A 59 20.38 9.75 -17.12
CA CYS A 59 21.36 9.94 -18.17
C CYS A 59 22.56 10.72 -17.61
N ALA A 60 23.77 10.17 -17.73
CA ALA A 60 24.98 10.82 -17.22
C ALA A 60 25.22 12.21 -17.84
N SER A 61 24.85 12.38 -19.13
CA SER A 61 25.05 13.62 -19.90
C SER A 61 23.94 14.65 -19.69
N CYS A 62 22.68 14.30 -19.94
CA CYS A 62 21.57 15.28 -19.93
C CYS A 62 20.66 15.22 -18.70
N LYS A 63 20.95 14.32 -17.73
CA LYS A 63 20.21 14.15 -16.46
C LYS A 63 18.73 13.80 -16.58
N LYS A 64 18.23 13.49 -17.78
CA LYS A 64 16.90 12.92 -17.98
C LYS A 64 16.76 11.60 -17.21
N ILE A 65 15.55 11.31 -16.76
CA ILE A 65 15.19 10.07 -16.07
C ILE A 65 14.57 9.12 -17.09
N ARG A 66 15.01 7.85 -17.08
CA ARG A 66 14.36 6.79 -17.86
C ARG A 66 13.23 6.18 -17.06
N ASP A 67 12.04 6.11 -17.66
CA ASP A 67 10.88 5.45 -17.07
C ASP A 67 10.85 3.93 -17.34
N ASP A 68 9.88 3.24 -16.75
CA ASP A 68 9.70 1.79 -16.88
C ASP A 68 9.36 1.36 -18.31
N LYS A 69 8.87 2.29 -19.15
CA LYS A 69 8.59 2.07 -20.58
C LYS A 69 9.83 2.31 -21.44
N GLY A 70 10.95 2.72 -20.86
CA GLY A 70 12.20 3.01 -21.55
C GLY A 70 12.28 4.41 -22.16
N SER A 71 11.32 5.29 -21.91
CA SER A 71 11.32 6.66 -22.42
C SER A 71 12.13 7.58 -21.50
N TRP A 72 12.77 8.60 -22.09
CA TRP A 72 13.58 9.58 -21.37
C TRP A 72 12.79 10.87 -21.11
N ASN A 73 12.50 11.13 -19.84
CA ASN A 73 11.70 12.27 -19.40
C ASN A 73 12.57 13.32 -18.70
N GLN A 74 12.15 14.58 -18.73
CA GLN A 74 12.72 15.60 -17.85
C GLN A 74 12.48 15.22 -16.39
N MET A 75 13.40 15.62 -15.51
CA MET A 75 13.39 15.23 -14.11
C MET A 75 12.11 15.72 -13.42
N GLU A 76 11.76 16.98 -13.64
CA GLU A 76 10.59 17.65 -13.09
C GLU A 76 9.31 16.94 -13.52
N ALA A 77 9.18 16.66 -14.83
CA ALA A 77 8.03 15.96 -15.38
C ALA A 77 7.88 14.53 -14.82
N TYR A 78 8.99 13.82 -14.62
CA TYR A 78 8.98 12.48 -14.06
C TYR A 78 8.60 12.50 -12.58
N LEU A 79 9.22 13.38 -11.79
CA LEU A 79 8.99 13.46 -10.33
C LEU A 79 7.59 13.96 -10.00
N SER A 80 7.03 14.92 -10.73
CA SER A 80 5.63 15.35 -10.53
C SER A 80 4.60 14.25 -10.82
N GLN A 81 4.94 13.26 -11.65
CA GLN A 81 4.04 12.14 -11.97
C GLN A 81 4.19 10.96 -10.99
N HIS A 82 5.38 10.77 -10.42
CA HIS A 82 5.71 9.60 -9.59
C HIS A 82 5.85 9.95 -8.10
N ALA A 83 5.80 11.22 -7.73
CA ALA A 83 5.83 11.71 -6.37
C ALA A 83 4.85 12.89 -6.20
N ASP A 84 4.36 13.09 -4.99
CA ASP A 84 3.47 14.21 -4.65
C ASP A 84 4.27 15.50 -4.46
N LEU A 85 4.82 16.02 -5.56
CA LEU A 85 5.72 17.18 -5.59
C LEU A 85 5.29 18.21 -6.65
N GLN A 86 5.40 19.48 -6.30
CA GLN A 86 5.19 20.60 -7.21
C GLN A 86 6.47 21.44 -7.32
N PHE A 87 6.80 21.88 -8.54
CA PHE A 87 7.98 22.70 -8.82
C PHE A 87 7.59 24.16 -9.03
N SER A 88 8.33 25.07 -8.40
CA SER A 88 8.31 26.50 -8.72
C SER A 88 9.53 26.86 -9.56
N HIS A 89 9.44 27.97 -10.29
CA HIS A 89 10.56 28.52 -11.05
C HIS A 89 11.18 29.69 -10.30
N GLY A 90 12.48 29.62 -10.03
CA GLY A 90 13.26 30.67 -9.39
C GLY A 90 14.71 30.64 -9.86
N LEU A 91 15.43 31.73 -9.63
CA LEU A 91 16.86 31.85 -9.95
C LEU A 91 17.68 31.76 -8.66
N CYS A 92 18.71 30.92 -8.65
CA CYS A 92 19.68 30.94 -7.56
C CYS A 92 20.58 32.19 -7.65
N PRO A 93 21.25 32.60 -6.55
CA PRO A 93 22.10 33.79 -6.55
C PRO A 93 23.21 33.77 -7.62
N GLU A 94 23.75 32.60 -7.95
CA GLU A 94 24.77 32.44 -9.00
C GLU A 94 24.20 32.70 -10.41
N CYS A 95 23.02 32.15 -10.71
CA CYS A 95 22.34 32.38 -11.98
C CYS A 95 21.91 33.85 -12.12
N MET A 96 21.47 34.47 -11.02
CA MET A 96 21.14 35.90 -11.01
C MET A 96 22.36 36.74 -11.37
N LYS A 97 23.51 36.51 -10.70
CA LYS A 97 24.77 37.20 -11.01
C LYS A 97 25.26 36.99 -12.44
N LYS A 98 25.00 35.82 -13.02
CA LYS A 98 25.42 35.49 -14.38
C LYS A 98 24.55 36.13 -15.46
N MET A 99 23.23 36.17 -15.26
CA MET A 99 22.29 36.70 -16.25
C MET A 99 21.99 38.19 -16.08
N TYR A 100 22.09 38.70 -14.84
CA TYR A 100 21.81 40.09 -14.47
C TYR A 100 22.94 40.65 -13.57
N PRO A 101 24.18 40.74 -14.08
CA PRO A 101 25.32 41.21 -13.29
C PRO A 101 25.17 42.66 -12.81
N GLU A 102 24.41 43.49 -13.52
CA GLU A 102 24.11 44.90 -13.17
C GLU A 102 23.09 45.07 -12.04
N GLU A 103 22.25 44.06 -11.77
CA GLU A 103 21.25 44.08 -10.69
C GLU A 103 21.72 43.32 -9.45
N ALA A 104 22.87 42.64 -9.53
CA ALA A 104 23.48 41.91 -8.42
C ALA A 104 24.21 42.86 -7.46
N VAL A 105 23.45 43.57 -6.63
CA VAL A 105 23.98 44.35 -5.49
C VAL A 105 24.51 43.44 -4.39
#